data_AF-A0A525VFR9-F1
#
_entry.id   AF-A0A525VFR9-F1
#
_cell.length_a   1.000
_cell.length_b   1.000
_cell.length_c   1.000
_cell.angle_alpha   90.00
_cell.angle_beta   90.00
_cell.angle_gamma   90.00
#
_symmetry.space_group_name_H-M   'P 1'
#
loop_
_entity.id
_entity.type
_entity.pdbx_description
1 polymer ?
#
loop_
_entity_poly.entity_id
_entity_poly.type
_entity_poly.pdbx_seq_one_letter_code
_entity_poly.pdbx_strand_id
1 'polypeptide(L)' 'MFLFLEHGRSENEKVAIWQDRLNPIQNIIGCGCNLNRKIDQLIIQAGLKIMTLDRFHMQNVPRLGGTMYKGKATRPG' A
#
# COMPACT_ATOMS: atom_id res chain seq x y z
N MET A 1 -16.83 10.17 -2.90
CA MET A 1 -15.72 10.19 -1.92
C MET A 1 -15.33 8.75 -1.63
N PHE A 2 -14.07 8.40 -1.85
CA PHE A 2 -13.50 7.08 -1.59
C PHE A 2 -12.55 7.17 -0.39
N LEU A 3 -12.82 6.42 0.67
CA LEU A 3 -11.94 6.30 1.84
C LEU A 3 -11.19 4.98 1.75
N PHE A 4 -9.89 4.99 2.00
CA PHE A 4 -9.08 3.78 1.93
C PHE A 4 -8.17 3.63 3.14
N LEU A 5 -7.96 2.37 3.55
CA LEU A 5 -7.01 1.94 4.56
C LEU A 5 -6.43 0.61 4.10
N GLU A 6 -5.30 0.64 3.41
CA GLU A 6 -4.75 -0.51 2.69
C GLU A 6 -3.30 -0.77 3.09
N HIS A 7 -2.86 -2.02 3.04
CA HIS A 7 -1.45 -2.33 3.14
C HIS A 7 -0.74 -1.99 1.82
N GLY A 8 0.54 -1.63 1.87
CA GLY A 8 1.25 -1.31 0.62
C GLY A 8 2.77 -1.23 0.74
N ARG A 9 3.37 -0.67 -0.31
CA ARG A 9 4.81 -0.53 -0.44
C ARG A 9 5.36 0.53 0.53
N SER A 10 6.43 0.17 1.23
CA SER A 10 7.20 1.08 2.08
C SER A 10 7.91 2.16 1.27
N GLU A 11 8.00 3.38 1.81
CA GLU A 11 8.84 4.46 1.28
C GLU A 11 10.33 4.21 1.52
N ASN A 12 10.67 3.43 2.55
CA ASN A 12 12.06 3.01 2.79
C ASN A 12 12.49 1.97 1.75
N GLU A 13 13.47 2.31 0.91
CA GLU A 13 13.97 1.48 -0.19
C GLU A 13 14.45 0.10 0.26
N LYS A 14 15.14 0.00 1.42
CA LYS A 14 15.62 -1.30 1.94
C LYS A 14 14.46 -2.22 2.29
N VAL A 15 13.42 -1.67 2.91
CA VAL A 15 12.18 -2.41 3.23
C VAL A 15 11.47 -2.78 1.93
N ALA A 16 11.41 -1.87 0.96
CA ALA A 16 10.73 -2.06 -0.30
C ALA A 16 11.36 -3.17 -1.17
N ILE A 17 12.69 -3.29 -1.16
CA ILE A 17 13.43 -4.39 -1.81
C ILE A 17 13.08 -5.73 -1.15
N TRP A 18 13.04 -5.77 0.19
CA TRP A 18 12.64 -6.98 0.89
C TRP A 18 11.17 -7.32 0.67
N GLN A 19 10.27 -6.33 0.56
CA GLN A 19 8.88 -6.54 0.16
C GLN A 19 8.81 -7.18 -1.22
N ASP A 20 9.60 -6.73 -2.20
CA ASP A 20 9.64 -7.33 -3.54
C ASP A 20 10.11 -8.79 -3.51
N ARG A 21 11.10 -9.11 -2.68
CA ARG A 21 11.62 -10.48 -2.50
C ARG A 21 10.62 -11.41 -1.82
N LEU A 22 9.87 -10.92 -0.86
CA LEU A 22 8.87 -11.70 -0.12
C LEU A 22 7.52 -11.76 -0.83
N ASN A 23 7.28 -10.85 -1.79
CA ASN A 23 6.01 -10.74 -2.49
C ASN A 23 5.52 -12.05 -3.14
N PRO A 24 6.37 -12.88 -3.78
CA PRO A 24 5.92 -14.16 -4.35
C PRO A 24 5.40 -15.12 -3.28
N ILE A 25 6.06 -15.16 -2.12
CA ILE A 25 5.63 -15.99 -0.99
C ILE A 25 4.31 -15.45 -0.43
N GLN A 26 4.22 -14.13 -0.20
CA GLN A 26 2.99 -13.47 0.25
C GLN A 26 1.84 -13.75 -0.72
N ASN A 27 2.09 -13.73 -2.03
CA ASN A 27 1.06 -13.95 -3.03
C ASN A 27 0.45 -15.36 -2.92
N ILE A 28 1.25 -16.35 -2.57
CA ILE A 28 0.79 -17.73 -2.35
C ILE A 28 0.05 -17.85 -1.02
N ILE A 29 0.66 -17.42 0.10
CA ILE A 29 0.10 -17.64 1.45
C ILE A 29 -1.02 -16.66 1.80
N GLY A 30 -1.01 -15.48 1.21
CA GLY A 30 -1.94 -14.38 1.45
C GLY A 30 -3.07 -14.33 0.42
N CYS A 31 -3.45 -15.47 -0.16
CA CYS A 31 -4.55 -15.58 -1.13
C CYS A 31 -4.45 -14.56 -2.30
N GLY A 32 -3.25 -14.31 -2.80
CA GLY A 32 -3.00 -13.36 -3.89
C GLY A 32 -2.67 -11.92 -3.45
N CYS A 33 -2.60 -11.63 -2.15
CA CYS A 33 -2.16 -10.33 -1.64
C CYS A 33 -0.70 -10.02 -2.03
N ASN A 34 -0.38 -8.72 -2.15
CA ASN A 34 0.93 -8.25 -2.59
C ASN A 34 1.47 -7.16 -1.65
N LEU A 35 2.62 -7.40 -1.01
CA LEU A 35 3.25 -6.46 -0.05
C LEU A 35 3.76 -5.18 -0.73
N ASN A 36 4.06 -5.25 -2.02
CA ASN A 36 4.72 -4.18 -2.76
C ASN A 36 3.76 -3.31 -3.60
N ARG A 37 2.45 -3.41 -3.38
CA ARG A 37 1.48 -2.57 -4.09
C ARG A 37 1.63 -1.10 -3.69
N LYS A 38 1.83 -0.25 -4.69
CA LYS A 38 1.78 1.21 -4.55
C LYS A 38 0.33 1.68 -4.64
N ILE A 39 -0.37 1.68 -3.50
CA ILE A 39 -1.82 1.97 -3.43
C ILE A 39 -2.16 3.36 -3.98
N ASP A 40 -1.32 4.35 -3.71
CA ASP A 40 -1.43 5.70 -4.27
C ASP A 40 -1.44 5.70 -5.80
N GLN A 41 -0.54 4.94 -6.43
CA GLN A 41 -0.50 4.83 -7.89
C GLN A 41 -1.73 4.11 -8.43
N LEU A 42 -2.21 3.06 -7.77
CA LEU A 42 -3.42 2.33 -8.20
C LEU A 42 -4.66 3.22 -8.14
N ILE A 43 -4.78 4.05 -7.10
CA ILE A 43 -5.89 5.01 -6.97
C ILE A 43 -5.84 6.06 -8.08
N ILE A 44 -4.66 6.59 -8.38
CA ILE A 44 -4.48 7.57 -9.47
C ILE A 44 -4.82 6.94 -10.83
N GLN A 45 -4.34 5.72 -11.09
CA GLN A 45 -4.63 4.98 -12.32
C GLN A 45 -6.11 4.64 -12.49
N ALA A 46 -6.84 4.46 -11.38
CA ALA A 46 -8.30 4.31 -11.40
C ALA A 46 -9.05 5.63 -11.73
N GLY A 47 -8.33 6.72 -12.03
CA GLY A 47 -8.92 8.01 -12.36
C GLY A 47 -9.41 8.80 -11.15
N LEU A 48 -8.96 8.46 -9.94
CA LEU A 48 -9.29 9.19 -8.73
C LEU A 48 -8.18 10.19 -8.39
N LYS A 49 -8.57 11.36 -7.88
CA LYS A 49 -7.67 12.35 -7.30
C LYS A 49 -7.57 12.11 -5.80
N ILE A 50 -6.36 11.85 -5.31
CA ILE A 50 -6.08 11.73 -3.87
C ILE A 50 -6.16 13.11 -3.23
N MET A 51 -6.96 13.24 -2.18
CA MET A 51 -7.15 14.47 -1.40
C MET A 51 -6.24 14.50 -0.19
N THR A 52 -6.14 13.37 0.51
CA THR A 52 -5.27 13.21 1.68
C THR A 52 -4.69 11.81 1.63
N LEU A 53 -3.40 11.69 1.89
CA LEU A 53 -2.70 10.42 2.01
C LEU A 53 -1.77 10.49 3.21
N ASP A 54 -1.95 9.56 4.13
CA ASP A 54 -1.10 9.30 5.27
C ASP A 54 -0.48 7.91 5.10
N ARG A 55 0.84 7.84 5.22
CA ARG A 55 1.61 6.59 5.16
C ARG A 55 2.25 6.39 6.51
N PHE A 56 1.91 5.29 7.16
CA PHE A 56 2.45 4.96 8.47
C PHE A 56 2.77 3.47 8.58
N HIS A 57 3.59 3.16 9.57
CA HIS A 57 3.90 1.78 9.93
C HIS A 57 3.03 1.36 11.10
N MET A 58 2.35 0.22 10.98
CA MET A 58 1.50 -0.32 12.02
C MET A 58 2.35 -0.85 13.18
N GLN A 59 2.08 -0.36 14.39
CA GLN A 59 2.76 -0.85 15.59
C GLN A 59 2.53 -2.35 15.78
N ASN A 60 3.55 -3.06 16.25
CA ASN A 60 3.56 -4.52 16.45
C ASN A 60 3.45 -5.39 15.18
N VAL A 61 3.55 -4.80 13.99
CA VAL A 61 3.66 -5.55 12.73
C VAL A 61 5.09 -5.41 12.17
N PRO A 62 5.74 -6.46 11.64
CA PRO A 62 7.06 -6.32 11.01
C PRO A 62 7.07 -5.24 9.92
N ARG A 63 8.17 -4.48 9.79
CA ARG A 63 8.30 -3.39 8.79
C ARG A 63 7.96 -3.80 7.36
N LEU A 64 8.23 -5.07 7.02
CA LEU A 64 7.98 -5.65 5.71
C LEU A 64 6.49 -5.77 5.37
N GLY A 65 5.63 -6.02 6.37
CA GLY A 65 4.18 -6.18 6.18
C GLY A 65 3.33 -5.05 6.78
N GLY A 66 3.91 -4.20 7.62
CA GLY A 66 3.18 -3.22 8.40
C GLY A 66 3.04 -1.84 7.75
N THR A 67 3.46 -1.65 6.50
CA THR A 67 3.27 -0.35 5.83
C THR A 67 1.81 -0.19 5.43
N MET A 68 1.18 0.87 5.92
CA MET A 68 -0.23 1.19 5.70
C MET A 68 -0.39 2.53 4.96
N TYR A 69 -1.41 2.56 4.12
CA TYR A 69 -1.88 3.71 3.36
C TYR A 69 -3.27 4.06 3.86
N LYS A 70 -3.44 5.25 4.43
CA LYS A 70 -4.73 5.76 4.87
C LYS A 70 -5.04 7.06 4.15
N GLY A 71 -6.23 7.18 3.58
CA GLY A 71 -6.53 8.40 2.86
C GLY A 71 -7.92 8.53 2.32
N LYS A 72 -8.09 9.60 1.55
CA LYS A 72 -9.34 9.97 0.88
C LYS A 72 -9.05 10.33 -0.57
N ALA A 73 -9.86 9.85 -1.48
CA ALA A 73 -9.80 10.17 -2.90
C ALA A 73 -11.19 10.52 -3.45
N THR A 74 -11.24 11.26 -4.56
CA THR A 74 -12.50 11.61 -5.22
C THR A 74 -12.35 11.55 -6.73
N ARG A 75 -13.46 11.33 -7.44
CA ARG A 75 -13.47 11.49 -8.89
C ARG A 75 -13.22 12.98 -9.21
N PRO A 76 -12.33 13.29 -10.17
CA PRO A 76 -12.25 14.63 -10.75
C PRO A 76 -13.64 15.02 -11.28
N GLY A 77 -14.09 16.22 -10.92
CA GLY A 77 -15.31 16.82 -11.48
C GLY A 77 -15.08 17.32 -12.89
#